data_AF-A0A0M8TE70-F1
#
_entry.id   AF-A0A0M8TE70-F1
#
_cell.length_a   1.000
_cell.length_b   1.000
_cell.length_c   1.000
_cell.angle_alpha   90.00
_cell.angle_beta   90.00
_cell.angle_gamma   90.00
#
_symmetry.space_group_name_H-M   'P 1'
#
loop_
_entity.id
_entity.type
_entity.pdbx_description
1 polymer ?
#
loop_
_entity_poly.entity_id
_entity_poly.type
_entity_poly.pdbx_seq_one_letter_code
_entity_poly.pdbx_strand_id
1 'polypeptide(L)'
;MTDGRPLDFDMFRQAWTEALELTNGLPDKVPDRAEVDRLTGYLRRHVEMLAAALEAAVEGWSEDTSDRETARWLLVRTRKALDSVPGSNHRTAAVHVEDLALTCRALATLCRQQLCTPVLSGQPPGI
;
A
#
# COMPACT_ATOMS: atom_id res chain seq x y z
N MET A 1 -0.87 -10.34 -20.79
CA MET A 1 0.37 -9.54 -20.95
C MET A 1 0.35 -8.47 -19.87
N THR A 2 0.83 -8.79 -18.68
CA THR A 2 1.05 -7.79 -17.63
C THR A 2 2.29 -7.01 -18.04
N ASP A 3 2.08 -5.74 -18.39
CA ASP A 3 3.12 -4.80 -18.77
C ASP A 3 4.17 -4.75 -17.65
N GLY A 4 5.33 -5.36 -17.90
CA GLY A 4 6.40 -5.60 -16.91
C GLY A 4 7.18 -4.35 -16.53
N ARG A 5 6.49 -3.21 -16.34
CA ARG A 5 7.12 -2.01 -15.80
C ARG A 5 7.48 -2.26 -14.33
N PRO A 6 8.73 -1.99 -13.93
CA PRO A 6 9.13 -2.11 -12.54
C PRO A 6 8.25 -1.19 -11.67
N LEU A 7 7.85 -1.68 -10.50
CA LEU A 7 7.15 -0.87 -9.50
C LEU A 7 8.03 0.32 -9.11
N ASP A 8 7.51 1.52 -9.33
CA ASP A 8 8.23 2.75 -9.01
C ASP A 8 7.99 3.13 -7.55
N PHE A 9 8.78 2.50 -6.67
CA PHE A 9 8.66 2.69 -5.22
C PHE A 9 8.94 4.13 -4.78
N ASP A 10 9.68 4.92 -5.55
CA ASP A 10 9.93 6.32 -5.22
C ASP A 10 8.71 7.19 -5.50
N MET A 11 8.05 6.99 -6.64
CA MET A 11 6.77 7.63 -6.94
C MET A 11 5.70 7.28 -5.91
N PHE A 12 5.60 6.01 -5.49
CA PHE A 12 4.66 5.65 -4.43
C PHE A 12 5.00 6.36 -3.13
N ARG A 13 6.30 6.42 -2.79
CA ARG A 13 6.79 7.09 -1.59
C ARG A 13 6.44 8.54 -1.54
N GLN A 14 6.65 9.25 -2.65
CA GLN A 14 6.27 10.64 -2.77
C GLN A 14 4.77 10.84 -2.51
N ALA A 15 3.92 9.99 -3.09
CA ALA A 15 2.46 10.12 -2.97
C ALA A 15 1.94 9.91 -1.53
N TRP A 16 2.42 8.89 -0.81
CA TRP A 16 1.98 8.72 0.59
C TRP A 16 2.61 9.74 1.53
N THR A 17 3.83 10.21 1.26
CA THR A 17 4.47 11.27 2.05
C THR A 17 3.70 12.58 1.91
N GLU A 18 3.37 12.99 0.68
CA GLU A 18 2.58 14.20 0.41
C GLU A 18 1.22 14.16 1.12
N ALA A 19 0.53 13.03 1.08
CA ALA A 19 -0.74 12.85 1.77
C ALA A 19 -0.62 12.92 3.29
N LEU A 20 0.41 12.31 3.89
CA LEU A 20 0.64 12.38 5.33
C LEU A 20 1.04 13.78 5.79
N GLU A 21 1.82 14.51 5.00
CA GLU A 21 2.15 15.91 5.29
C GLU A 21 0.91 16.80 5.23
N LEU A 22 0.02 16.56 4.26
CA LEU A 22 -1.26 17.27 4.14
C LEU A 22 -2.19 17.03 5.34
N THR A 23 -2.22 15.80 5.86
CA THR A 23 -3.12 15.42 6.96
C THR A 23 -2.51 15.57 8.36
N ASN A 24 -1.21 15.87 8.47
CA ASN A 24 -0.49 16.01 9.75
C ASN A 24 -1.10 17.04 10.72
N GLY A 25 -1.87 18.01 10.19
CA GLY A 25 -2.56 19.03 11.00
C GLY A 25 -3.91 18.59 11.57
N LEU A 26 -4.40 17.39 11.26
CA LEU A 26 -5.71 16.94 11.73
C LEU A 26 -5.72 16.69 13.26
N PRO A 27 -6.84 16.96 13.94
CA PRO A 27 -8.09 17.52 13.43
C PRO A 27 -8.15 19.06 13.38
N ASP A 28 -7.09 19.74 13.81
CA ASP A 28 -7.04 21.21 13.99
C ASP A 28 -7.09 21.97 12.66
N LYS A 29 -6.38 21.47 11.65
CA LYS A 29 -6.36 21.99 10.29
C LYS A 29 -6.87 20.94 9.30
N VAL A 30 -8.06 21.19 8.75
CA VAL A 30 -8.65 20.34 7.72
C VAL A 30 -8.21 20.84 6.33
N PRO A 31 -7.57 20.00 5.51
CA PRO A 31 -7.11 20.38 4.18
C PRO A 31 -8.25 20.62 3.19
N ASP A 32 -7.93 21.25 2.06
CA ASP A 32 -8.89 21.52 0.99
C ASP A 32 -9.43 20.22 0.37
N ARG A 33 -10.71 20.23 0.00
CA ARG A 33 -11.38 19.03 -0.50
C ARG A 33 -10.85 18.59 -1.86
N ALA A 34 -10.56 19.52 -2.77
CA ALA A 34 -10.09 19.18 -4.10
C ALA A 34 -8.69 18.55 -4.05
N GLU A 35 -7.83 19.02 -3.14
CA GLU A 35 -6.51 18.44 -2.92
C GLU A 35 -6.59 17.03 -2.31
N VAL A 36 -7.49 16.83 -1.34
CA VAL A 36 -7.79 15.52 -0.76
C VAL A 36 -8.32 14.53 -1.80
N ASP A 37 -9.28 14.93 -2.64
CA ASP A 37 -9.82 14.06 -3.69
C ASP A 37 -8.76 13.71 -4.75
N ARG A 38 -7.91 14.68 -5.13
CA ARG A 38 -6.79 14.44 -6.05
C ARG A 38 -5.85 13.37 -5.49
N LEU A 39 -5.40 13.53 -4.25
CA LEU A 39 -4.48 12.59 -3.60
C LEU A 39 -5.14 11.23 -3.35
N THR A 40 -6.42 11.21 -2.99
CA THR A 40 -7.21 9.97 -2.86
C THR A 40 -7.20 9.18 -4.17
N GLY A 41 -7.42 9.84 -5.30
CA GLY A 41 -7.38 9.21 -6.62
C GLY A 41 -6.02 8.60 -6.96
N TYR A 42 -4.93 9.32 -6.68
CA TYR A 42 -3.57 8.80 -6.89
C TYR A 42 -3.24 7.62 -5.98
N LEU A 43 -3.51 7.75 -4.68
CA LEU A 43 -3.24 6.71 -3.70
C LEU A 43 -4.04 5.44 -3.96
N ARG A 44 -5.32 5.55 -4.35
CA ARG A 44 -6.12 4.36 -4.73
C ARG A 44 -5.43 3.55 -5.84
N ARG A 45 -5.02 4.22 -6.93
CA ARG A 45 -4.31 3.54 -8.03
C ARG A 45 -3.00 2.90 -7.57
N HIS A 46 -2.22 3.59 -6.74
CA HIS A 46 -0.96 3.04 -6.21
C HIS A 46 -1.20 1.83 -5.30
N VAL A 47 -2.20 1.92 -4.43
CA VAL A 47 -2.61 0.83 -3.55
C VAL A 47 -3.11 -0.38 -4.36
N GLU A 48 -3.89 -0.17 -5.42
CA GLU A 48 -4.34 -1.24 -6.32
C GLU A 48 -3.16 -1.96 -7.00
N MET A 49 -2.18 -1.21 -7.52
CA MET A 49 -0.99 -1.79 -8.15
C MET A 49 -0.14 -2.58 -7.14
N LEU A 50 0.09 -2.02 -5.95
CA LEU A 50 0.86 -2.70 -4.90
C LEU A 50 0.15 -3.93 -4.36
N ALA A 51 -1.18 -3.88 -4.20
CA ALA A 51 -1.98 -5.03 -3.78
C ALA A 51 -1.92 -6.16 -4.80
N ALA A 52 -2.04 -5.85 -6.10
CA ALA A 52 -1.92 -6.86 -7.16
C ALA A 52 -0.53 -7.51 -7.19
N ALA A 53 0.53 -6.72 -6.99
CA ALA A 53 1.89 -7.24 -6.92
C ALA A 53 2.11 -8.13 -5.69
N LEU A 54 1.58 -7.74 -4.53
CA LEU A 54 1.66 -8.53 -3.31
C LEU A 54 0.84 -9.82 -3.42
N GLU A 55 -0.34 -9.78 -4.03
CA GLU A 55 -1.16 -10.96 -4.28
C GLU A 55 -0.42 -11.99 -5.14
N ALA A 56 0.14 -11.55 -6.28
CA ALA A 56 0.95 -12.41 -7.14
C ALA A 56 2.17 -13.00 -6.41
N ALA A 57 2.81 -12.23 -5.52
CA ALA A 57 3.91 -12.72 -4.70
C ALA A 57 3.43 -13.82 -3.73
N VAL A 58 2.32 -13.61 -3.02
CA VAL A 58 1.75 -14.54 -2.03
C VAL A 58 1.23 -15.84 -2.66
N GLU A 59 0.73 -15.79 -3.89
CA GLU A 59 0.32 -16.98 -4.67
C GLU A 59 1.52 -17.87 -5.00
N GLY A 60 2.70 -17.28 -5.23
CA GLY A 60 3.94 -18.02 -5.50
C GLY A 60 4.55 -18.71 -4.28
N TRP A 61 4.02 -18.50 -3.07
CA TRP A 61 4.58 -19.10 -1.85
C TRP A 61 4.10 -20.53 -1.65
N SER A 62 5.06 -21.46 -1.57
CA SER A 62 4.80 -22.88 -1.36
C SER A 62 4.48 -23.24 0.09
N GLU A 63 4.89 -22.42 1.07
CA GLU A 63 4.72 -22.68 2.50
C GLU A 63 3.83 -21.61 3.16
N ASP A 64 2.95 -22.04 4.07
CA ASP A 64 2.18 -21.11 4.92
C ASP A 64 3.07 -20.64 6.08
N THR A 65 3.75 -19.51 5.86
CA THR A 65 4.56 -18.81 6.86
C THR A 65 3.75 -17.68 7.52
N SER A 66 4.17 -17.22 8.70
CA SER A 66 3.53 -16.05 9.36
C SER A 66 3.58 -14.78 8.50
N ASP A 67 4.59 -14.64 7.63
CA ASP A 67 4.64 -13.56 6.65
C ASP A 67 3.49 -13.66 5.62
N ARG A 68 3.04 -14.88 5.31
CA ARG A 68 1.99 -15.14 4.31
C ARG A 68 0.64 -14.72 4.86
N GLU A 69 0.41 -15.09 6.11
CA GLU A 69 -0.78 -14.70 6.86
C GLU A 69 -0.83 -13.18 7.03
N THR A 70 0.31 -12.55 7.34
CA THR A 70 0.42 -11.09 7.45
C THR A 70 0.12 -10.40 6.11
N ALA A 71 0.67 -10.91 5.01
CA ALA A 71 0.42 -10.39 3.67
C ALA A 71 -1.06 -10.56 3.26
N ARG A 72 -1.65 -11.74 3.51
CA ARG A 72 -3.09 -12.00 3.28
C ARG A 72 -3.98 -11.07 4.10
N TRP A 73 -3.68 -10.90 5.38
CA TRP A 73 -4.39 -9.98 6.26
C TRP A 73 -4.31 -8.54 5.74
N LEU A 74 -3.12 -8.10 5.30
CA LEU A 74 -2.93 -6.77 4.73
C LEU A 74 -3.69 -6.59 3.42
N LEU A 75 -3.74 -7.60 2.55
CA LEU A 75 -4.54 -7.59 1.32
C LEU A 75 -6.04 -7.46 1.62
N VAL A 76 -6.56 -8.21 2.60
CA VAL A 76 -7.96 -8.09 3.04
C VAL A 76 -8.25 -6.70 3.59
N ARG A 77 -7.37 -6.15 4.43
CA ARG A 77 -7.51 -4.78 4.95
C ARG A 77 -7.48 -3.74 3.82
N THR A 78 -6.56 -3.90 2.87
CA THR A 78 -6.41 -3.01 1.72
C THR A 78 -7.66 -2.98 0.86
N ARG A 79 -8.25 -4.15 0.57
CA ARG A 79 -9.51 -4.24 -0.18
C ARG A 79 -10.64 -3.47 0.52
N LYS A 80 -10.74 -3.55 1.84
CA LYS A 80 -11.71 -2.75 2.61
C LYS A 80 -11.45 -1.25 2.51
N ALA A 81 -10.19 -0.82 2.54
CA ALA A 81 -9.82 0.59 2.40
C ALA A 81 -10.14 1.12 0.99
N LEU A 82 -9.94 0.30 -0.06
CA LEU A 82 -10.31 0.65 -1.44
C LEU A 82 -11.83 0.68 -1.67
N ASP A 83 -12.58 -0.23 -1.07
CA ASP A 83 -14.05 -0.27 -1.16
C ASP A 83 -14.70 0.91 -0.42
N SER A 84 -14.03 1.42 0.62
CA SER A 84 -14.49 2.58 1.35
C SER A 84 -14.53 3.83 0.47
N VAL A 85 -15.65 4.56 0.56
CA VAL A 85 -15.85 5.84 -0.14
C VAL A 85 -15.34 6.98 0.74
N PRO A 86 -14.66 8.00 0.19
CA PRO A 86 -14.31 9.19 0.97
C PRO A 86 -15.58 9.81 1.56
N GLY A 87 -15.57 10.05 2.88
CA GLY A 87 -16.74 10.57 3.56
C GLY A 87 -17.20 11.93 3.01
N SER A 88 -18.49 12.25 3.17
CA SER A 88 -19.12 13.42 2.55
C SER A 88 -18.60 14.78 3.02
N ASN A 89 -17.84 14.82 4.13
CA ASN A 89 -17.34 16.05 4.73
C ASN A 89 -15.82 16.13 4.59
N HIS A 90 -15.27 17.35 4.57
CA HIS A 90 -13.83 17.59 4.38
C HIS A 90 -12.97 16.78 5.34
N ARG A 91 -13.34 16.75 6.63
CA ARG A 91 -12.61 16.01 7.66
C ARG A 91 -12.61 14.49 7.42
N THR A 92 -13.75 13.91 7.06
CA THR A 92 -13.84 12.45 6.86
C THR A 92 -13.13 12.01 5.58
N ALA A 93 -13.07 12.87 4.56
CA ALA A 93 -12.21 12.61 3.39
C ALA A 93 -10.73 12.78 3.71
N ALA A 94 -10.35 13.76 4.54
CA ALA A 94 -8.96 13.92 4.99
C ALA A 94 -8.48 12.69 5.79
N VAL A 95 -9.33 12.13 6.66
CA VAL A 95 -9.03 10.87 7.36
C VAL A 95 -8.94 9.69 6.38
N HIS A 96 -9.80 9.66 5.36
CA HIS A 96 -9.76 8.60 4.35
C HIS A 96 -8.45 8.62 3.54
N VAL A 97 -7.98 9.79 3.10
CA VAL A 97 -6.71 9.89 2.37
C VAL A 97 -5.51 9.54 3.25
N GLU A 98 -5.55 9.86 4.54
CA GLU A 98 -4.53 9.44 5.52
C GLU A 98 -4.47 7.90 5.66
N ASP A 99 -5.62 7.23 5.81
CA ASP A 99 -5.68 5.77 5.90
C ASP A 99 -5.17 5.09 4.61
N LEU A 100 -5.52 5.65 3.44
CA LEU A 100 -4.97 5.20 2.16
C LEU A 100 -3.45 5.40 2.07
N ALA A 101 -2.92 6.51 2.57
CA ALA A 101 -1.48 6.78 2.58
C ALA A 101 -0.73 5.78 3.49
N LEU A 102 -1.25 5.51 4.68
CA LEU A 102 -0.70 4.50 5.59
C LEU A 102 -0.77 3.09 4.99
N THR A 103 -1.88 2.75 4.35
CA THR A 103 -2.05 1.48 3.62
C THR A 103 -1.03 1.34 2.49
N CYS A 104 -0.85 2.40 1.70
CA CYS A 104 0.13 2.44 0.61
C CYS A 104 1.56 2.24 1.13
N ARG A 105 1.95 2.94 2.21
CA ARG A 105 3.25 2.78 2.86
C ARG A 105 3.50 1.36 3.36
N ALA A 106 2.49 0.74 4.00
CA ALA A 106 2.59 -0.61 4.51
C ALA A 106 2.79 -1.62 3.37
N LEU A 107 1.97 -1.53 2.31
CA LEU A 107 2.09 -2.37 1.13
C LEU A 107 3.44 -2.21 0.43
N ALA A 108 3.90 -0.97 0.23
CA ALA A 108 5.18 -0.71 -0.42
C ALA A 108 6.36 -1.27 0.39
N THR A 109 6.30 -1.17 1.73
CA THR A 109 7.32 -1.76 2.61
C THR A 109 7.35 -3.27 2.46
N LEU A 110 6.18 -3.91 2.48
CA LEU A 110 6.07 -5.37 2.36
C LEU A 110 6.48 -5.85 0.96
N CYS A 111 6.00 -5.20 -0.11
CA CYS A 111 6.43 -5.49 -1.48
C CYS A 111 7.93 -5.34 -1.64
N ARG A 112 8.55 -4.29 -1.06
CA ARG A 112 10.01 -4.11 -1.13
C ARG A 112 10.75 -5.21 -0.37
N GLN A 113 10.28 -5.61 0.81
CA GLN A 113 10.86 -6.73 1.54
C GLN A 113 10.76 -8.04 0.75
N GLN A 114 9.62 -8.32 0.11
CA GLN A 114 9.42 -9.59 -0.59
C GLN A 114 10.05 -9.63 -1.99
N LEU A 115 10.12 -8.49 -2.69
CA LEU A 115 10.66 -8.42 -4.05
C LEU A 115 12.17 -8.09 -4.08
N CYS A 116 12.72 -7.46 -3.04
CA CYS A 116 14.14 -7.08 -3.00
C CYS A 116 14.98 -7.89 -2.02
N THR A 117 14.39 -8.77 -1.19
CA THR A 117 15.18 -9.69 -0.38
C THR A 117 15.43 -10.97 -1.18
N PRO A 118 16.69 -11.32 -1.50
CA PRO A 118 16.96 -12.61 -2.09
C PRO A 118 16.56 -13.70 -1.10
N VAL A 119 15.76 -14.67 -1.57
CA VAL A 119 15.57 -15.95 -0.87
C VAL A 119 16.97 -16.59 -0.72
N LEU A 120 17.61 -16.37 0.42
CA LEU A 120 18.75 -17.14 0.88
C LEU A 120 18.23 -18.38 1.60
N SER A 121 17.52 -19.24 0.87
CA SER A 121 17.08 -20.54 1.38
C SER A 121 17.24 -21.59 0.30
N GLY A 122 18.49 -21.97 0.07
CA GLY A 122 18.86 -22.94 -0.95
C GLY A 122 20.27 -23.45 -0.79
N GLN A 123 20.68 -23.86 0.43
CA GLN A 123 21.83 -24.75 0.55
C GLN A 123 21.67 -25.66 1.78
N PRO A 124 21.38 -26.96 1.61
CA PRO A 124 21.66 -27.90 2.68
C PRO A 124 23.18 -27.96 2.88
N PRO A 125 23.71 -27.96 4.11
CA PRO A 125 25.08 -28.42 4.30
C PRO A 125 25.11 -29.90 3.91
N GLY A 126 25.70 -30.16 2.74
CA GLY A 126 26.04 -31.50 2.31
C GLY A 126 27.12 -32.06 3.22
N ILE A 127 26.81 -33.26 3.75
CA ILE A 127 27.66 -34.33 4.28
C ILE A 127 28.44 -34.02 5.56
#